data_AF-A0A6G7C1Y6-F1
#
_entry.id   AF-A0A6G7C1Y6-F1
#
_cell.length_a   1.000
_cell.length_b   1.000
_cell.length_c   1.000
_cell.angle_alpha   90.00
_cell.angle_beta   90.00
_cell.angle_gamma   90.00
#
_symmetry.space_group_name_H-M   'P 1'
#
loop_
_entity.id
_entity.type
_entity.pdbx_description
1 polymer ?
#
loop_
_entity_poly.entity_id
_entity_poly.type
_entity_poly.pdbx_seq_one_letter_code
_entity_poly.pdbx_strand_id
1 'polypeptide(L)'
;MEIQERIIGTFEELQSAIHGLESQLVEFEILFNQACDRHIASDFQKECLLDRISSRHVTIVSRHESLQLIQETVSAYRDYDGLFLDHKQLLQSLELLMLNHAEREYEIAAIIKKWYEKFVRAVDFIADLAY
;
A
#
# COMPACT_ATOMS: atom_id res chain seq x y z
N MET A 1 -17.43 12.43 -15.73
CA MET A 1 -16.28 13.28 -15.37
C MET A 1 -15.95 13.11 -13.90
N GLU A 2 -16.91 13.35 -13.00
CA GLU A 2 -16.72 13.23 -11.55
C GLU A 2 -16.22 11.86 -11.04
N ILE A 3 -16.72 10.74 -11.58
CA ILE A 3 -16.22 9.39 -11.23
C ILE A 3 -14.75 9.21 -11.67
N GLN A 4 -14.38 9.72 -12.85
CA GLN A 4 -13.00 9.64 -13.36
C GLN A 4 -12.04 10.43 -12.47
N GLU A 5 -12.41 11.66 -12.09
CA GLU A 5 -11.60 12.50 -11.21
C GLU A 5 -11.36 11.83 -9.85
N ARG A 6 -12.39 11.19 -9.28
CA ARG A 6 -12.29 10.51 -7.98
C ARG A 6 -11.45 9.24 -8.03
N ILE A 7 -11.61 8.42 -9.06
CA ILE A 7 -10.81 7.20 -9.20
C ILE A 7 -9.34 7.54 -9.50
N ILE A 8 -9.09 8.59 -10.31
CA ILE A 8 -7.75 9.13 -10.52
C ILE A 8 -7.16 9.65 -9.21
N GLY A 9 -7.91 10.45 -8.44
CA GLY A 9 -7.45 10.94 -7.13
C GLY A 9 -7.14 9.80 -6.15
N THR A 10 -7.96 8.75 -6.15
CA THR A 10 -7.71 7.54 -5.34
C THR A 10 -6.44 6.81 -5.79
N PHE A 11 -6.17 6.77 -7.08
CA PHE A 11 -4.95 6.20 -7.64
C PHE A 11 -3.71 7.06 -7.32
N GLU A 12 -3.82 8.39 -7.36
CA GLU A 12 -2.74 9.31 -6.97
C GLU A 12 -2.44 9.20 -5.46
N GLU A 13 -3.46 9.00 -4.62
CA GLU A 13 -3.27 8.68 -3.20
C GLU A 13 -2.50 7.36 -3.02
N LEU A 14 -2.78 6.35 -3.83
CA LEU A 14 -2.06 5.07 -3.81
C LEU A 14 -0.59 5.27 -4.17
N GLN A 15 -0.31 6.00 -5.25
CA GLN A 15 1.05 6.33 -5.66
C GLN A 15 1.80 7.12 -4.59
N SER A 16 1.14 8.09 -3.96
CA SER A 16 1.71 8.87 -2.85
C SER A 16 2.02 7.99 -1.64
N ALA A 17 1.16 7.02 -1.33
CA ALA A 17 1.39 6.08 -0.23
C ALA A 17 2.58 5.14 -0.51
N ILE A 18 2.77 4.70 -1.76
CA ILE A 18 3.93 3.92 -2.20
C ILE A 18 5.20 4.74 -2.03
N HIS A 19 5.22 5.95 -2.58
CA HIS A 19 6.40 6.83 -2.51
C HIS A 19 6.79 7.20 -1.07
N GLY A 20 5.80 7.38 -0.19
CA GLY A 20 6.03 7.61 1.23
C GLY A 20 6.64 6.40 1.95
N LEU A 21 6.42 5.18 1.47
CA LEU A 21 7.08 3.97 1.99
C LEU A 21 8.49 3.79 1.42
N GLU A 22 8.72 4.10 0.14
CA GLU A 22 10.07 4.12 -0.46
C GLU A 22 11.00 5.04 0.34
N SER A 23 10.53 6.24 0.67
CA SER A 23 11.28 7.18 1.49
C SER A 23 11.62 6.60 2.87
N GLN A 24 10.68 5.90 3.51
CA GLN A 24 10.91 5.23 4.79
C GLN A 24 11.89 4.05 4.70
N LEU A 25 11.91 3.33 3.56
CA LEU A 25 12.88 2.25 3.32
C LEU A 25 14.30 2.79 3.18
N VAL A 26 14.48 3.95 2.54
CA VAL A 26 15.79 4.63 2.48
C VAL A 26 16.22 5.11 3.86
N GLU A 27 15.33 5.74 4.62
CA GLU A 27 15.61 6.15 6.00
C GLU A 27 15.95 4.96 6.91
N PHE A 28 15.34 3.81 6.66
CA PHE A 28 15.61 2.59 7.40
C PHE A 28 17.07 2.17 7.30
N GLU A 29 17.67 2.19 6.11
CA GLU A 29 19.06 1.78 5.91
C GLU A 29 20.02 2.64 6.76
N ILE A 30 19.77 3.94 6.81
CA ILE A 30 20.53 4.89 7.64
C ILE A 30 20.38 4.55 9.13
N LEU A 31 19.15 4.33 9.59
CA LEU A 31 18.85 4.01 11.00
C LEU A 31 19.44 2.66 11.41
N PHE A 32 19.39 1.66 10.53
CA PHE A 32 19.94 0.34 10.78
C PHE A 32 21.45 0.40 10.95
N ASN A 33 22.16 1.08 10.04
CA ASN A 33 23.61 1.27 10.14
C ASN A 33 24.00 1.97 11.45
N GLN A 34 23.29 3.04 11.82
CA GLN A 34 23.51 3.73 13.10
C GLN A 34 23.25 2.82 14.32
N ALA A 35 22.27 1.92 14.24
CA ALA A 35 21.97 0.98 15.31
C ALA A 35 23.06 -0.10 15.43
N CYS A 36 23.60 -0.58 14.31
CA CYS A 36 24.75 -1.49 14.26
C CYS A 36 25.99 -0.85 14.92
N ASP A 37 26.32 0.38 14.56
CA ASP A 37 27.44 1.11 15.17
C ASP A 37 27.28 1.23 16.70
N ARG A 38 26.07 1.58 17.14
CA ARG A 38 25.75 1.68 18.57
C ARG A 38 25.80 0.34 19.29
N HIS A 39 25.49 -0.76 18.60
CA HIS A 39 25.55 -2.11 19.13
C HIS A 39 26.99 -2.55 19.33
N ILE A 40 27.85 -2.35 18.32
CA ILE A 40 29.29 -2.62 18.40
C ILE A 40 29.94 -1.76 19.50
N ALA A 41 29.65 -0.45 19.53
CA ALA A 41 30.20 0.45 20.55
C ALA A 41 29.74 0.13 21.98
N SER A 42 28.64 -0.63 22.12
CA SER A 42 28.14 -1.09 23.42
C SER A 42 28.63 -2.49 23.80
N ASP A 43 29.64 -3.03 23.13
CA ASP A 43 30.09 -4.41 23.30
C ASP A 43 28.93 -5.41 23.15
N PHE A 44 28.13 -5.21 22.10
CA PHE A 44 27.02 -6.07 21.69
C PHE A 44 25.83 -6.13 22.66
N GLN A 45 25.66 -5.15 23.55
CA GLN A 45 24.55 -5.11 24.53
C GLN A 45 23.20 -4.63 23.99
N LYS A 46 23.09 -4.29 22.70
CA LYS A 46 21.87 -3.67 22.11
C LYS A 46 21.14 -4.53 21.09
N GLU A 47 21.21 -5.85 21.20
CA GLU A 47 20.58 -6.78 20.25
C GLU A 47 19.07 -6.51 20.08
N CYS A 48 18.34 -6.27 21.18
CA CYS A 48 16.92 -5.94 21.11
C CYS A 48 16.59 -4.66 20.31
N LEU A 49 17.55 -3.73 20.16
CA LEU A 49 17.36 -2.56 19.31
C LEU A 49 17.39 -2.96 17.83
N LEU A 50 18.32 -3.85 17.45
CA LEU A 50 18.44 -4.36 16.09
C LEU A 50 17.20 -5.18 15.72
N ASP A 51 16.73 -6.07 16.62
CA ASP A 51 15.52 -6.87 16.37
C ASP A 51 14.29 -6.00 16.11
N ARG A 52 14.10 -4.95 16.92
CA ARG A 52 12.97 -4.02 16.77
C ARG A 52 13.03 -3.25 15.45
N ILE A 53 14.23 -2.83 15.06
CA ILE A 53 14.47 -2.12 13.80
C ILE A 53 14.19 -3.09 12.63
N SER A 54 14.79 -4.29 12.62
CA SER A 54 14.56 -5.33 11.61
C SER A 54 13.09 -5.73 11.49
N SER A 55 12.37 -5.90 12.60
CA SER A 55 10.93 -6.20 12.58
C SER A 55 10.12 -5.08 11.91
N ARG A 56 10.44 -3.81 12.20
CA ARG A 56 9.79 -2.67 11.55
C ARG A 56 10.05 -2.64 10.03
N HIS A 57 11.26 -3.00 9.59
CA HIS A 57 11.59 -3.10 8.17
C HIS A 57 10.72 -4.12 7.45
N VAL A 58 10.60 -5.33 8.01
CA VAL A 58 9.76 -6.39 7.43
C VAL A 58 8.33 -5.90 7.23
N THR A 59 7.76 -5.19 8.21
CA THR A 59 6.42 -4.61 8.09
C THR A 59 6.34 -3.54 6.99
N ILE A 60 7.33 -2.65 6.87
CA ILE A 60 7.34 -1.61 5.84
C ILE A 60 7.46 -2.23 4.44
N VAL A 61 8.36 -3.20 4.27
CA VAL A 61 8.56 -3.93 3.01
C VAL A 61 7.28 -4.66 2.60
N SER A 62 6.71 -5.47 3.49
CA SER A 62 5.46 -6.20 3.21
C SER A 62 4.32 -5.25 2.82
N ARG A 63 4.20 -4.11 3.51
CA ARG A 63 3.21 -3.09 3.17
C ARG A 63 3.49 -2.46 1.81
N HIS A 64 4.74 -2.15 1.49
CA HIS A 64 5.14 -1.57 0.21
C HIS A 64 4.82 -2.53 -0.94
N GLU A 65 5.22 -3.80 -0.84
CA GLU A 65 4.91 -4.85 -1.82
C GLU A 65 3.41 -5.02 -2.03
N SER A 66 2.62 -5.01 -0.94
CA SER A 66 1.15 -5.05 -1.02
C SER A 66 0.58 -3.87 -1.81
N LEU A 67 1.11 -2.66 -1.62
CA LEU A 67 0.64 -1.48 -2.35
C LEU A 67 1.05 -1.51 -3.82
N GLN A 68 2.24 -2.02 -4.13
CA GLN A 68 2.68 -2.22 -5.52
C GLN A 68 1.77 -3.21 -6.25
N LEU A 69 1.39 -4.32 -5.61
CA LEU A 69 0.47 -5.30 -6.18
C LEU A 69 -0.90 -4.69 -6.53
N ILE A 70 -1.42 -3.84 -5.64
CA ILE A 70 -2.65 -3.08 -5.88
C ILE A 70 -2.46 -2.12 -7.06
N GLN A 71 -1.33 -1.40 -7.10
CA GLN A 71 -1.02 -0.46 -8.18
C GLN A 71 -0.95 -1.16 -9.54
N GLU A 72 -0.27 -2.30 -9.63
CA GLU A 72 -0.18 -3.11 -10.85
C GLU A 72 -1.58 -3.54 -11.31
N THR A 73 -2.39 -4.06 -10.38
CA THR A 73 -3.76 -4.50 -10.65
C THR A 73 -4.63 -3.34 -11.17
N VAL A 74 -4.57 -2.18 -10.53
CA VAL A 74 -5.34 -0.99 -10.94
C VAL A 74 -4.84 -0.43 -12.27
N SER A 75 -3.52 -0.39 -12.48
CA SER A 75 -2.91 0.15 -13.69
C SER A 75 -3.29 -0.65 -14.95
N ALA A 76 -3.60 -1.94 -14.81
CA ALA A 76 -4.09 -2.78 -15.91
C ALA A 76 -5.41 -2.28 -16.53
N TYR A 77 -6.18 -1.45 -15.80
CA TYR A 77 -7.45 -0.87 -16.24
C TYR A 77 -7.35 0.60 -16.66
N ARG A 78 -6.15 1.17 -16.60
CA ARG A 78 -5.87 2.56 -16.96
C ARG A 78 -5.40 2.62 -18.41
N ASP A 79 -6.07 3.44 -19.23
CA ASP A 79 -5.68 3.64 -20.61
C ASP A 79 -4.49 4.61 -20.76
N TYR A 80 -4.07 4.85 -22.00
CA TYR A 80 -2.96 5.74 -22.33
C TYR A 80 -3.23 7.20 -21.99
N ASP A 81 -4.49 7.63 -21.97
CA ASP A 81 -4.92 8.98 -21.58
C ASP A 81 -5.03 9.12 -20.06
N GLY A 82 -4.84 8.03 -19.33
CA GLY A 82 -4.85 7.98 -17.88
C GLY A 82 -6.24 7.78 -17.27
N LEU A 83 -7.23 7.40 -18.08
CA LEU A 83 -8.62 7.18 -17.69
C LEU A 83 -8.87 5.71 -17.36
N PHE A 84 -9.85 5.46 -16.48
CA PHE A 84 -10.25 4.11 -16.09
C PHE A 84 -11.56 3.75 -16.78
N LEU A 85 -11.54 2.83 -17.74
CA LEU A 85 -12.71 2.58 -18.60
C LEU A 85 -13.67 1.52 -18.02
N ASP A 86 -13.15 0.46 -17.38
CA ASP A 86 -13.96 -0.63 -16.80
C ASP A 86 -13.83 -0.67 -15.27
N HIS A 87 -14.61 0.20 -14.60
CA HIS A 87 -14.62 0.28 -13.13
C HIS A 87 -15.07 -1.02 -12.47
N LYS A 88 -16.04 -1.71 -13.08
CA LYS A 88 -16.59 -2.94 -12.52
C LYS A 88 -15.53 -4.04 -12.53
N GLN A 89 -14.83 -4.21 -13.64
CA GLN A 89 -13.79 -5.22 -13.77
C GLN A 89 -12.56 -4.90 -12.90
N LEU A 90 -12.22 -3.61 -12.73
CA LEU A 90 -11.22 -3.15 -11.77
C LEU A 90 -11.59 -3.56 -10.35
N LEU A 91 -12.82 -3.26 -9.90
CA LEU A 91 -13.27 -3.58 -8.54
C LEU A 91 -13.30 -5.09 -8.30
N GLN A 92 -13.79 -5.88 -9.27
CA GLN A 92 -13.78 -7.34 -9.20
C GLN A 92 -12.36 -7.91 -9.12
N SER A 93 -11.39 -7.29 -9.80
CA SER A 93 -10.00 -7.74 -9.75
C SER A 93 -9.36 -7.46 -8.41
N LEU A 94 -9.63 -6.30 -7.80
CA LEU A 94 -9.17 -5.99 -6.45
C LEU A 94 -9.82 -6.88 -5.39
N GLU A 95 -11.10 -7.20 -5.54
CA GLU A 95 -11.80 -8.14 -4.65
C GLU A 95 -11.20 -9.55 -4.77
N LEU A 96 -10.97 -10.04 -5.99
CA LEU A 96 -10.34 -11.34 -6.21
C LEU A 96 -8.92 -11.37 -5.65
N LEU A 97 -8.14 -10.30 -5.84
CA LEU A 97 -6.81 -10.15 -5.26
C LEU A 97 -6.88 -10.28 -3.73
N MET A 98 -7.78 -9.53 -3.08
CA MET A 98 -7.99 -9.61 -1.64
C MET A 98 -8.33 -11.04 -1.18
N LEU A 99 -9.26 -11.71 -1.86
CA LEU A 99 -9.70 -13.06 -1.51
C LEU A 99 -8.58 -14.09 -1.66
N ASN A 100 -7.77 -13.97 -2.70
CA ASN A 100 -6.61 -14.85 -2.93
C ASN A 100 -5.58 -14.76 -1.78
N HIS A 101 -5.39 -13.57 -1.21
CA HIS A 101 -4.49 -13.40 -0.07
C HIS A 101 -5.15 -13.75 1.27
N ALA A 102 -6.48 -13.67 1.39
CA ALA A 102 -7.18 -13.92 2.66
C ALA A 102 -6.97 -15.35 3.21
N GLU A 103 -6.68 -16.32 2.35
CA GLU A 103 -6.43 -17.70 2.77
C GLU A 103 -5.03 -17.95 3.37
N ARG A 104 -4.05 -17.06 3.12
CA ARG A 104 -2.64 -17.30 3.48
C ARG A 104 -1.96 -16.13 4.19
N GLU A 105 -2.37 -14.91 3.90
CA GLU A 105 -1.67 -13.67 4.25
C GLU A 105 -2.69 -12.60 4.69
N TYR A 106 -3.25 -12.78 5.90
CA TYR A 106 -4.32 -11.93 6.42
C TYR A 106 -3.96 -10.43 6.45
N GLU A 107 -2.71 -10.10 6.77
CA GLU A 107 -2.24 -8.70 6.81
C GLU A 107 -2.26 -8.05 5.42
N ILE A 108 -1.84 -8.79 4.39
CA ILE A 108 -1.84 -8.35 2.99
C ILE A 108 -3.29 -8.18 2.52
N ALA A 109 -4.14 -9.16 2.81
CA ALA A 109 -5.57 -9.08 2.50
C ALA A 109 -6.24 -7.86 3.16
N ALA A 110 -5.89 -7.51 4.40
CA ALA A 110 -6.41 -6.33 5.08
C ALA A 110 -5.97 -5.01 4.42
N ILE A 111 -4.72 -4.94 3.92
CA ILE A 111 -4.22 -3.80 3.16
C ILE A 111 -4.97 -3.66 1.84
N ILE A 112 -5.15 -4.77 1.10
CA ILE A 112 -5.89 -4.77 -0.17
C ILE A 112 -7.35 -4.37 0.07
N LYS A 113 -8.01 -4.92 1.09
CA LYS A 113 -9.39 -4.56 1.47
C LYS A 113 -9.56 -3.06 1.68
N LYS A 114 -8.62 -2.43 2.41
CA LYS A 114 -8.64 -0.98 2.66
C LYS A 114 -8.63 -0.18 1.36
N TRP A 115 -7.85 -0.60 0.37
CA TRP A 115 -7.79 0.09 -0.92
C TRP A 115 -8.97 -0.24 -1.81
N TYR A 116 -9.40 -1.50 -1.84
CA TYR A 116 -10.65 -1.90 -2.49
C TYR A 116 -11.82 -1.02 -2.02
N GLU A 117 -11.99 -0.82 -0.71
CA GLU A 117 -13.04 0.05 -0.17
C GLU A 117 -12.91 1.51 -0.61
N LYS A 118 -11.69 2.04 -0.76
CA LYS A 118 -11.46 3.39 -1.31
C LYS A 118 -11.89 3.47 -2.77
N PHE A 119 -11.51 2.49 -3.59
CA PHE A 119 -11.90 2.42 -4.99
C PHE A 119 -13.41 2.24 -5.16
N VAL A 120 -14.06 1.40 -4.34
CA VAL A 120 -15.51 1.27 -4.27
C VAL A 120 -16.15 2.63 -3.99
N ARG A 121 -15.69 3.37 -2.96
CA ARG A 121 -16.23 4.71 -2.65
C ARG A 121 -16.02 5.72 -3.79
N ALA A 122 -14.92 5.62 -4.52
CA ALA A 122 -14.65 6.49 -5.67
C ALA A 122 -15.61 6.22 -6.84
N VAL A 123 -16.01 4.96 -7.03
CA VAL A 123 -16.89 4.50 -8.11
C VAL A 123 -18.37 4.64 -7.74
N ASP A 124 -18.76 4.14 -6.57
CA ASP A 124 -20.15 3.98 -6.12
C ASP A 124 -20.68 5.19 -5.36
N PHE A 125 -20.16 6.40 -5.59
CA PHE A 125 -20.69 7.58 -4.90
C PHE A 125 -22.17 7.79 -5.26
N ILE A 126 -23.03 7.25 -4.41
CA ILE A 126 -24.35 7.76 -4.15
C ILE A 126 -24.07 9.04 -3.38
N ALA A 127 -24.38 10.18 -4.00
CA ALA A 127 -24.43 11.41 -3.24
C ALA A 127 -25.27 11.14 -2.01
N ASP A 128 -24.71 11.31 -0.81
CA ASP A 128 -25.48 11.51 0.41
C ASP A 128 -26.29 12.81 0.22
N LEU A 129 -27.34 12.73 -0.59
CA LEU A 129 -28.40 13.71 -0.79
C LEU A 129 -29.63 13.14 -0.10
N ALA A 130 -29.61 13.19 1.23
CA ALA A 130 -30.75 13.00 2.14
C ALA A 130 -30.17 13.19 3.56
N TYR A 131 -30.55 14.16 4.39
CA TYR A 131 -31.71 15.05 4.47
C TYR A 131 -31.32 16.25 5.35
#